data_AF-A0A7X2TCE9-F1
#
_entry.id   AF-A0A7X2TCE9-F1
#
_cell.length_a   1.000
_cell.length_b   1.000
_cell.length_c   1.000
_cell.angle_alpha   90.00
_cell.angle_beta   90.00
_cell.angle_gamma   90.00
#
_symmetry.space_group_name_H-M   'P 1'
#
loop_
_entity.id
_entity.type
_entity.pdbx_description
1 polymer ?
#
loop_
_entity_poly.entity_id
_entity_poly.type
_entity_poly.pdbx_seq_one_letter_code
_entity_poly.pdbx_strand_id
1 'polypeptide(L)'
;MVRKYKAFIENRSYVVVVSDEIQALLEAQAAGRAVVGVAEIDEWDMKGIPYVVPSWEDATEELLDLVLRRHLGLPWLIDKTERLIIREFVREDALCIPEEEYGQEEAVFRCSDSLALYIKNQYRFYEYGTWALVHRETGQLIGMAGVSNPRLPAHMEEYLEKLEPCQRSMGEEGHVGPAAWLELGYHIFKPWRGQGYGREAAAAVMCYSHEALAARLCALIHRDNQFSCRLAESLGMKPVMKDGLSGGIRGEQLLYVEEPLLFGRSYGILALQS
;
A
#
# COMPACT_ATOMS: atom_id res chain seq x y z
N MET A 1 17.99 7.60 -25.04
CA MET A 1 17.19 8.85 -25.00
C MET A 1 17.07 9.39 -23.56
N VAL A 2 17.13 10.71 -23.39
CA VAL A 2 16.91 11.40 -22.11
C VAL A 2 15.71 12.34 -22.19
N ARG A 3 14.75 12.21 -21.25
CA ARG A 3 13.61 13.13 -21.08
C ARG A 3 13.66 13.80 -19.71
N LYS A 4 13.18 15.05 -19.64
CA LYS A 4 13.14 15.84 -18.40
C LYS A 4 11.70 16.26 -18.15
N TYR A 5 11.16 15.83 -17.02
CA TYR A 5 9.81 16.15 -16.59
C TYR A 5 9.87 17.20 -15.49
N LYS A 6 9.04 18.22 -15.59
CA LYS A 6 8.91 19.24 -14.55
C LYS A 6 7.77 18.84 -13.63
N ALA A 7 8.06 18.73 -12.35
CA ALA A 7 7.06 18.52 -11.32
C ALA A 7 7.09 19.67 -10.31
N PHE A 8 5.98 19.89 -9.63
CA PHE A 8 5.81 20.97 -8.66
C PHE A 8 5.44 20.41 -7.30
N ILE A 9 6.27 20.71 -6.30
CA ILE A 9 6.00 20.38 -4.91
C ILE A 9 6.05 21.68 -4.13
N GLU A 10 4.95 22.02 -3.43
CA GLU A 10 4.85 23.19 -2.56
C GLU A 10 5.36 24.50 -3.23
N ASN A 11 4.93 24.74 -4.47
CA ASN A 11 5.31 25.90 -5.30
C ASN A 11 6.80 25.98 -5.71
N ARG A 12 7.56 24.90 -5.51
CA ARG A 12 8.93 24.76 -6.06
C ARG A 12 8.92 23.81 -7.24
N SER A 13 9.67 24.18 -8.29
CA SER A 13 9.82 23.35 -9.49
C SER A 13 11.02 22.44 -9.35
N TYR A 14 10.82 21.16 -9.66
CA TYR A 14 11.85 20.13 -9.68
C TYR A 14 11.88 19.48 -11.05
N VAL A 15 13.01 18.84 -11.36
CA VAL A 15 13.19 18.07 -12.60
C VAL A 15 13.42 16.61 -12.25
N VAL A 16 12.58 15.74 -12.79
CA VAL A 16 12.79 14.30 -12.81
C VAL A 16 13.37 13.92 -14.17
N VAL A 17 14.47 13.16 -14.16
CA VAL A 17 15.14 12.71 -15.39
C VAL A 17 14.74 11.27 -15.66
N VAL A 18 14.21 11.01 -16.85
CA VAL A 18 13.82 9.66 -17.29
C VAL A 18 14.68 9.28 -18.48
N SER A 19 15.31 8.10 -18.44
CA SER A 19 16.23 7.67 -19.48
C SER A 19 16.42 6.15 -19.52
N ASP A 20 16.71 5.63 -20.70
CA ASP A 20 17.26 4.30 -20.97
C ASP A 20 18.81 4.30 -20.95
N GLU A 21 19.45 5.44 -20.68
CA GLU A 21 20.92 5.58 -20.63
C GLU A 21 21.40 5.68 -19.17
N ILE A 22 21.96 4.60 -18.61
CA ILE A 22 22.43 4.56 -17.21
C ILE A 22 23.41 5.71 -16.89
N GLN A 23 24.31 6.05 -17.81
CA GLN A 23 25.28 7.12 -17.58
C GLN A 23 24.61 8.48 -17.34
N ALA A 24 23.55 8.81 -18.12
CA ALA A 24 22.80 10.05 -17.95
C ALA A 24 22.04 10.08 -16.62
N LEU A 25 21.51 8.93 -16.18
CA LEU A 25 20.82 8.80 -14.90
C LEU A 25 21.80 8.96 -13.72
N LEU A 26 22.97 8.32 -13.77
CA LEU A 26 23.99 8.44 -12.73
C LEU A 26 24.50 9.88 -12.61
N GLU A 27 24.70 10.58 -13.73
CA GLU A 27 25.06 12.01 -13.73
C GLU A 27 23.97 12.89 -13.13
N ALA A 28 22.70 12.60 -13.45
CA ALA A 28 21.56 13.31 -12.85
C ALA A 28 21.44 13.06 -11.35
N GLN A 29 21.67 11.84 -10.88
CA GLN A 29 21.72 11.52 -9.44
C GLN A 29 22.88 12.23 -8.74
N ALA A 30 24.07 12.25 -9.35
CA ALA A 30 25.22 12.98 -8.81
C ALA A 30 24.96 14.49 -8.72
N ALA A 31 24.12 15.03 -9.60
CA ALA A 31 23.62 16.40 -9.55
C ALA A 31 22.42 16.59 -8.58
N GLY A 32 22.05 15.56 -7.81
CA GLY A 32 20.98 15.61 -6.81
C GLY A 32 19.57 15.58 -7.38
N ARG A 33 19.37 15.12 -8.62
CA ARG A 33 18.05 15.01 -9.27
C ARG A 33 17.44 13.63 -9.05
N ALA A 34 16.10 13.59 -9.01
CA ALA A 34 15.35 12.35 -9.06
C ALA A 34 15.44 11.73 -10.47
N VAL A 35 15.52 10.40 -10.53
CA VAL A 35 15.72 9.66 -11.78
C VAL A 35 14.82 8.44 -11.89
N VAL A 36 14.44 8.09 -13.11
CA VAL A 36 13.73 6.83 -13.45
C VAL A 36 14.40 6.22 -14.69
N GLY A 37 14.79 4.96 -14.59
CA GLY A 37 15.31 4.18 -15.71
C GLY A 37 14.18 3.64 -16.57
N VAL A 38 14.42 3.48 -17.88
CA VAL A 38 13.53 2.75 -18.79
C VAL A 38 14.35 1.59 -19.36
N ALA A 39 13.96 0.36 -19.07
CA ALA A 39 14.65 -0.83 -19.55
C ALA A 39 13.71 -2.02 -19.57
N GLU A 40 13.89 -2.93 -20.53
CA GLU A 40 13.13 -4.18 -20.54
C GLU A 40 13.51 -5.05 -19.33
N ILE A 41 12.57 -5.89 -18.86
CA ILE A 41 12.65 -6.64 -17.60
C ILE A 41 13.90 -7.54 -17.49
N ASP A 42 14.48 -7.94 -18.63
CA ASP A 42 15.66 -8.80 -18.69
C ASP A 42 17.01 -8.04 -18.75
N GLU A 43 16.99 -6.70 -18.77
CA GLU A 43 18.21 -5.88 -18.80
C GLU A 43 18.73 -5.58 -17.38
N TRP A 44 19.80 -6.28 -17.00
CA TRP A 44 20.50 -6.08 -15.72
C TRP A 44 21.40 -4.83 -15.67
N ASP A 45 21.34 -3.97 -16.68
CA ASP A 45 22.26 -2.84 -16.87
C ASP A 45 21.87 -1.58 -16.07
N MET A 46 20.74 -1.55 -15.36
CA MET A 46 20.26 -0.39 -14.58
C MET A 46 20.67 -0.38 -13.10
N LYS A 47 21.75 -1.07 -12.75
CA LYS A 47 22.20 -1.19 -11.35
C LYS A 47 22.48 0.18 -10.72
N GLY A 48 21.86 0.44 -9.55
CA GLY A 48 22.04 1.68 -8.80
C GLY A 48 20.99 2.76 -9.10
N ILE A 49 20.15 2.53 -10.12
CA ILE A 49 18.98 3.37 -10.38
C ILE A 49 17.84 2.90 -9.47
N PRO A 50 17.23 3.78 -8.65
CA PRO A 50 16.23 3.36 -7.66
C PRO A 50 14.90 2.88 -8.24
N TYR A 51 14.55 3.33 -9.45
CA TYR A 51 13.30 3.02 -10.13
C TYR A 51 13.58 2.73 -11.60
N VAL A 52 13.08 1.61 -12.10
CA VAL A 52 13.19 1.22 -13.51
C VAL A 52 11.82 0.75 -13.96
N VAL A 53 11.34 1.28 -15.08
CA VAL A 53 10.06 0.92 -15.68
C VAL A 53 10.26 0.21 -17.02
N PRO A 54 9.34 -0.68 -17.43
CA PRO A 54 9.53 -1.47 -18.64
C PRO A 54 9.39 -0.65 -19.93
N SER A 55 8.60 0.42 -19.90
CA SER A 55 8.39 1.28 -21.07
C SER A 55 8.32 2.78 -20.71
N TRP A 56 8.32 3.64 -21.73
CA TRP A 56 8.20 5.09 -21.52
C TRP A 56 6.80 5.50 -21.07
N GLU A 57 5.80 4.69 -21.39
CA GLU A 57 4.39 4.86 -21.04
C GLU A 57 4.16 4.61 -19.54
N ASP A 58 4.97 3.75 -18.94
CA ASP A 58 4.92 3.44 -17.51
C ASP A 58 5.55 4.54 -16.63
N ALA A 59 6.28 5.50 -17.23
CA ALA A 59 6.78 6.69 -16.56
C ALA A 59 5.66 7.74 -16.40
N THR A 60 4.58 7.36 -15.72
CA THR A 60 3.38 8.19 -15.53
C THR A 60 3.66 9.40 -14.63
N GLU A 61 2.79 10.43 -14.68
CA GLU A 61 2.92 11.60 -13.81
C GLU A 61 2.86 11.21 -12.32
N GLU A 62 2.01 10.26 -11.95
CA GLU A 62 1.92 9.75 -10.58
C GLU A 62 3.21 9.08 -10.12
N LEU A 63 3.81 8.23 -10.95
CA LEU A 63 5.10 7.60 -10.62
C LEU A 63 6.20 8.65 -10.49
N LEU A 64 6.25 9.63 -11.38
CA LEU A 64 7.27 10.68 -11.32
C LEU A 64 7.12 11.54 -10.06
N ASP A 65 5.89 11.82 -9.60
CA ASP A 65 5.65 12.52 -8.32
C ASP A 65 6.04 11.65 -7.12
N LEU A 66 5.71 10.36 -7.13
CA LEU A 66 6.14 9.38 -6.12
C LEU A 66 7.66 9.37 -5.96
N VAL A 67 8.38 9.16 -7.08
CA VAL A 67 9.84 9.07 -7.11
C VAL A 67 10.46 10.38 -6.63
N LEU A 68 9.92 11.52 -7.07
CA LEU A 68 10.41 12.82 -6.65
C LEU A 68 10.20 13.05 -5.14
N ARG A 69 9.02 12.76 -4.61
CA ARG A 69 8.73 12.91 -3.17
C ARG A 69 9.68 12.07 -2.33
N ARG A 70 9.84 10.79 -2.67
CA ARG A 70 10.76 9.90 -1.97
C ARG A 70 12.20 10.37 -2.09
N HIS A 71 12.63 10.87 -3.26
CA HIS A 71 13.95 11.47 -3.46
C HIS A 71 14.19 12.68 -2.54
N LEU A 72 13.18 13.51 -2.32
CA LEU A 72 13.22 14.66 -1.41
C LEU A 72 13.00 14.31 0.07
N GLY A 73 12.72 13.04 0.39
CA GLY A 73 12.39 12.60 1.75
C GLY A 73 10.99 13.03 2.22
N LEU A 74 10.10 13.37 1.28
CA LEU A 74 8.70 13.69 1.55
C LEU A 74 7.84 12.43 1.50
N PRO A 75 6.81 12.33 2.35
CA PRO A 75 5.93 11.17 2.35
C PRO A 75 5.08 11.12 1.08
N TRP A 76 4.88 9.91 0.55
CA TRP A 76 3.84 9.67 -0.43
C TRP A 76 2.46 9.74 0.23
N LEU A 77 1.52 10.38 -0.46
CA LEU A 77 0.13 10.48 -0.06
C LEU A 77 -0.66 9.45 -0.88
N ILE A 78 -1.12 8.37 -0.24
CA ILE A 78 -1.86 7.32 -0.96
C ILE A 78 -3.32 7.69 -1.18
N ASP A 79 -3.92 8.48 -0.27
CA ASP A 79 -5.29 8.97 -0.46
C ASP A 79 -5.62 10.19 0.42
N LYS A 80 -6.64 10.93 0.01
CA LYS A 80 -7.34 11.96 0.78
C LYS A 80 -8.82 11.66 0.75
N THR A 81 -9.34 11.20 1.87
CA THR A 81 -10.77 10.96 2.06
C THR A 81 -11.46 12.25 2.55
N GLU A 82 -12.73 12.14 2.89
CA GLU A 82 -13.49 13.22 3.52
C GLU A 82 -12.77 13.75 4.77
N ARG A 83 -12.35 12.85 5.67
CA ARG A 83 -11.84 13.19 7.01
C ARG A 83 -10.37 12.83 7.25
N LEU A 84 -9.75 12.05 6.36
CA LEU A 84 -8.38 11.55 6.53
C LEU A 84 -7.45 11.97 5.40
N ILE A 85 -6.22 12.21 5.79
CA ILE A 85 -5.04 12.21 4.92
C ILE A 85 -4.32 10.90 5.23
N ILE A 86 -4.14 10.05 4.22
CA ILE A 86 -3.46 8.76 4.37
C ILE A 86 -2.13 8.82 3.64
N ARG A 87 -1.03 8.76 4.37
CA ARG A 87 0.31 8.99 3.84
C ARG A 87 1.36 8.09 4.47
N GLU A 88 2.50 7.97 3.81
CA GLU A 88 3.70 7.39 4.43
C GLU A 88 4.02 8.11 5.75
N PHE A 89 4.58 7.37 6.70
CA PHE A 89 5.02 7.94 7.96
C PHE A 89 6.12 8.99 7.74
N VAL A 90 6.16 9.95 8.65
CA VAL A 90 7.31 10.85 8.87
C VAL A 90 7.90 10.56 10.24
N ARG A 91 9.15 10.98 10.48
CA ARG A 91 9.88 10.65 11.72
C ARG A 91 9.19 11.17 12.99
N GLU A 92 8.49 12.28 12.86
CA GLU A 92 7.77 12.98 13.92
C GLU A 92 6.53 12.21 14.36
N ASP A 93 5.94 11.38 13.49
CA ASP A 93 4.76 10.57 13.82
C ASP A 93 5.05 9.60 14.99
N ALA A 94 6.30 9.16 15.15
CA ALA A 94 6.72 8.27 16.23
C ALA A 94 6.36 8.81 17.62
N LEU A 95 6.41 10.14 17.81
CA LEU A 95 6.12 10.79 19.08
C LEU A 95 4.62 10.85 19.40
N CYS A 96 3.77 10.61 18.40
CA CYS A 96 2.32 10.69 18.50
C CYS A 96 1.65 9.32 18.68
N ILE A 97 2.42 8.22 18.62
CA ILE A 97 1.89 6.85 18.73
C ILE A 97 1.81 6.48 20.23
N PRO A 98 0.62 6.21 20.79
CA PRO A 98 0.44 5.96 22.21
C PRO A 98 1.05 4.62 22.65
N GLU A 99 1.72 4.57 23.81
CA GLU A 99 2.39 3.37 24.32
C GLU A 99 1.41 2.28 24.83
N GLU A 100 0.30 2.70 25.43
CA GLU A 100 -0.65 1.84 26.16
C GLU A 100 -1.60 1.00 25.28
N GLU A 101 -1.39 1.00 23.96
CA GLU A 101 -2.33 0.43 22.98
C GLU A 101 -1.73 -0.68 22.10
N TYR A 102 -0.43 -0.97 22.24
CA TYR A 102 0.30 -1.83 21.32
C TYR A 102 0.96 -3.04 21.97
N GLY A 103 1.17 -4.08 21.16
CA GLY A 103 2.03 -5.21 21.48
C GLY A 103 3.51 -4.89 21.24
N GLN A 104 4.38 -5.89 21.43
CA GLN A 104 5.82 -5.74 21.16
C GLN A 104 6.14 -5.53 19.67
N GLU A 105 5.29 -6.04 18.76
CA GLU A 105 5.54 -6.00 17.31
C GLU A 105 5.44 -4.58 16.73
N GLU A 106 4.56 -3.74 17.26
CA GLU A 106 4.37 -2.37 16.79
C GLU A 106 5.23 -1.33 17.53
N ALA A 107 6.03 -1.77 18.51
CA ALA A 107 6.98 -0.91 19.22
C ALA A 107 8.00 -0.24 18.28
N VAL A 108 8.26 -0.87 17.12
CA VAL A 108 9.14 -0.34 16.07
C VAL A 108 8.70 1.04 15.56
N PHE A 109 7.40 1.34 15.59
CA PHE A 109 6.88 2.61 15.07
C PHE A 109 6.98 3.77 16.08
N ARG A 110 7.20 3.48 17.37
CA ARG A 110 7.33 4.49 18.44
C ARG A 110 8.74 5.06 18.59
N CYS A 111 9.74 4.39 18.03
CA CYS A 111 11.12 4.86 18.02
C CYS A 111 11.40 5.61 16.71
N SER A 112 11.79 6.87 16.79
CA SER A 112 12.06 7.70 15.60
C SER A 112 13.16 7.15 14.70
N ASP A 113 14.16 6.45 15.26
CA ASP A 113 15.23 5.81 14.48
C ASP A 113 14.72 4.53 13.80
N SER A 114 13.97 3.70 14.51
CA SER A 114 13.37 2.49 13.95
C SER A 114 12.33 2.82 12.87
N LEU A 115 11.51 3.85 13.08
CA LEU A 115 10.56 4.36 12.09
C LEU A 115 11.29 4.94 10.86
N ALA A 116 12.40 5.65 11.04
CA ALA A 116 13.20 6.13 9.92
C ALA A 116 13.77 4.98 9.07
N LEU A 117 14.22 3.90 9.71
CA LEU A 117 14.65 2.69 9.01
C LEU A 117 13.50 2.02 8.27
N TYR A 118 12.31 1.97 8.89
CA TYR A 118 11.10 1.47 8.23
C TYR A 118 10.76 2.29 6.98
N ILE A 119 10.66 3.62 7.10
CA ILE A 119 10.37 4.53 5.98
C ILE A 119 11.38 4.33 4.84
N LYS A 120 12.68 4.21 5.20
CA LYS A 120 13.75 4.05 4.22
C LYS A 120 13.69 2.73 3.46
N ASN A 121 13.34 1.64 4.14
CA ASN A 121 13.49 0.29 3.59
C ASN A 121 12.16 -0.28 3.08
N GLN A 122 11.07 -0.13 3.84
CA GLN A 122 9.79 -0.75 3.51
C GLN A 122 9.17 -0.14 2.25
N TYR A 123 8.89 1.16 2.25
CA TYR A 123 8.19 1.79 1.14
C TYR A 123 9.01 1.83 -0.14
N ARG A 124 10.33 1.98 -0.06
CA ARG A 124 11.18 1.98 -1.25
C ARG A 124 11.30 0.61 -1.90
N PHE A 125 11.28 -0.46 -1.11
CA PHE A 125 11.47 -1.81 -1.62
C PHE A 125 10.16 -2.50 -2.00
N TYR A 126 9.14 -2.37 -1.16
CA TYR A 126 7.86 -3.03 -1.36
C TYR A 126 6.80 -2.12 -2.00
N GLU A 127 7.00 -0.80 -2.01
CA GLU A 127 6.03 0.20 -2.46
C GLU A 127 4.74 0.30 -1.63
N TYR A 128 4.55 -0.64 -0.71
CA TYR A 128 3.47 -0.69 0.27
C TYR A 128 4.00 -0.86 1.69
N GLY A 129 3.13 -0.61 2.66
CA GLY A 129 3.40 -0.84 4.07
C GLY A 129 2.23 -0.37 4.92
N THR A 130 2.54 0.03 6.15
CA THR A 130 1.62 0.68 7.08
C THR A 130 1.72 2.18 6.89
N TRP A 131 0.61 2.87 6.68
CA TRP A 131 0.52 4.32 6.49
C TRP A 131 -0.06 5.02 7.73
N ALA A 132 0.29 6.29 7.88
CA ALA A 132 -0.23 7.20 8.89
C ALA A 132 -1.65 7.65 8.52
N LEU A 133 -2.57 7.59 9.48
CA LEU A 133 -3.91 8.18 9.36
C LEU A 133 -3.94 9.52 10.07
N VAL A 134 -3.95 10.61 9.30
CA VAL A 134 -3.94 11.97 9.83
C VAL A 134 -5.32 12.58 9.67
N HIS A 135 -5.91 13.03 10.77
CA HIS A 135 -7.19 13.74 10.74
C HIS A 135 -7.05 15.06 10.00
N ARG A 136 -7.86 15.26 8.97
CA ARG A 136 -7.69 16.34 7.99
C ARG A 136 -7.81 17.74 8.59
N GLU A 137 -8.75 17.94 9.52
CA GLU A 137 -8.99 19.27 10.11
C GLU A 137 -7.98 19.62 11.19
N THR A 138 -7.58 18.65 12.02
CA THR A 138 -6.74 18.89 13.20
C THR A 138 -5.26 18.63 12.94
N GLY A 139 -4.93 17.94 11.86
CA GLY A 139 -3.57 17.50 11.55
C GLY A 139 -3.02 16.43 12.50
N GLN A 140 -3.86 15.87 13.38
CA GLN A 140 -3.44 14.89 14.38
C GLN A 140 -3.32 13.50 13.76
N LEU A 141 -2.29 12.75 14.15
CA LEU A 141 -2.21 11.32 13.90
C LEU A 141 -3.27 10.62 14.75
N ILE A 142 -4.19 9.88 14.13
CA ILE A 142 -5.31 9.22 14.81
C ILE A 142 -5.27 7.70 14.72
N GLY A 143 -4.32 7.18 13.96
CA GLY A 143 -4.14 5.75 13.78
C GLY A 143 -3.21 5.44 12.62
N MET A 144 -3.25 4.19 12.22
CA MET A 144 -2.46 3.63 11.13
C MET A 144 -3.26 2.55 10.42
N ALA A 145 -3.05 2.40 9.12
CA ALA A 145 -3.61 1.31 8.34
C ALA A 145 -2.68 0.97 7.20
N GLY A 146 -2.70 -0.27 6.74
CA GLY A 146 -1.96 -0.63 5.55
C GLY A 146 -1.93 -2.11 5.30
N VAL A 147 -0.94 -2.52 4.54
CA VAL A 147 -0.84 -3.88 4.02
C VAL A 147 0.56 -4.46 4.22
N SER A 148 0.63 -5.77 4.40
CA SER A 148 1.89 -6.52 4.50
C SER A 148 1.80 -7.85 3.77
N ASN A 149 2.93 -8.51 3.54
CA ASN A 149 2.89 -9.91 3.13
C ASN A 149 2.13 -10.74 4.17
N PRO A 150 1.18 -11.59 3.77
CA PRO A 150 0.40 -12.38 4.71
C PRO A 150 1.30 -13.31 5.54
N ARG A 151 1.12 -13.31 6.86
CA ARG A 151 1.81 -14.24 7.77
C ARG A 151 0.85 -15.32 8.24
N LEU A 152 0.48 -16.21 7.32
CA LEU A 152 -0.56 -17.20 7.54
C LEU A 152 0.01 -18.56 7.96
N PRO A 153 -0.73 -19.34 8.76
CA PRO A 153 -0.46 -20.76 8.90
C PRO A 153 -0.51 -21.46 7.53
N ALA A 154 0.38 -22.44 7.29
CA ALA A 154 0.56 -23.08 5.98
C ALA A 154 -0.75 -23.57 5.31
N HIS A 155 -1.71 -24.08 6.08
CA HIS A 155 -3.00 -24.54 5.54
C HIS A 155 -3.91 -23.42 5.01
N MET A 156 -3.74 -22.19 5.51
CA MET A 156 -4.44 -20.99 5.03
C MET A 156 -3.72 -20.37 3.83
N GLU A 157 -2.39 -20.44 3.81
CA GLU A 157 -1.57 -20.06 2.66
C GLU A 157 -1.91 -20.93 1.43
N GLU A 158 -1.98 -22.25 1.60
CA GLU A 158 -2.40 -23.19 0.54
C GLU A 158 -3.82 -22.89 0.03
N TYR A 159 -4.70 -22.36 0.89
CA TYR A 159 -6.04 -21.94 0.46
C TYR A 159 -6.00 -20.66 -0.39
N LEU A 160 -5.20 -19.66 -0.01
CA LEU A 160 -5.02 -18.44 -0.80
C LEU A 160 -4.39 -18.72 -2.15
N GLU A 161 -3.42 -19.62 -2.23
CA GLU A 161 -2.78 -20.04 -3.48
C GLU A 161 -3.78 -20.71 -4.44
N LYS A 162 -4.78 -21.43 -3.90
CA LYS A 162 -5.86 -22.05 -4.69
C LYS A 162 -6.92 -21.07 -5.17
N LEU A 163 -7.07 -19.93 -4.50
CA LEU A 163 -7.93 -18.87 -4.99
C LEU A 163 -7.22 -18.22 -6.18
N GLU A 164 -7.65 -18.57 -7.40
CA GLU A 164 -7.10 -17.93 -8.59
C GLU A 164 -7.19 -16.40 -8.41
N PRO A 165 -6.06 -15.68 -8.53
CA PRO A 165 -6.11 -14.24 -8.58
C PRO A 165 -7.01 -13.86 -9.75
N CYS A 166 -7.89 -12.88 -9.56
CA CYS A 166 -8.71 -12.36 -10.65
C CYS A 166 -7.77 -12.04 -11.82
N GLN A 167 -7.86 -12.86 -12.87
CA GLN A 167 -7.28 -12.50 -14.16
C GLN A 167 -7.91 -11.16 -14.52
N ARG A 168 -7.11 -10.11 -14.71
CA ARG A 168 -7.57 -8.99 -15.51
C ARG A 168 -7.99 -9.60 -16.84
N SER A 169 -9.26 -9.44 -17.22
CA SER A 169 -9.59 -9.44 -18.65
C SER A 169 -8.91 -8.21 -19.22
N MET A 170 -7.76 -8.38 -19.88
CA MET A 170 -7.13 -7.31 -20.65
C MET A 170 -6.82 -7.84 -22.04
N GLY A 171 -6.99 -6.94 -23.01
CA GLY A 171 -6.84 -7.21 -24.43
C GLY A 171 -5.46 -7.75 -24.80
N GLU A 172 -5.41 -8.17 -26.06
CA GLU A 172 -4.26 -8.66 -26.79
C GLU A 172 -3.01 -7.82 -26.47
N GLU A 173 -1.90 -8.48 -26.09
CA GLU A 173 -0.57 -7.92 -25.76
C GLU A 173 -0.24 -7.66 -24.27
N GLY A 174 0.26 -8.72 -23.61
CA GLY A 174 1.49 -8.60 -22.81
C GLY A 174 1.38 -8.69 -21.28
N HIS A 175 1.39 -9.92 -20.75
CA HIS A 175 1.76 -10.32 -19.38
C HIS A 175 1.02 -9.69 -18.18
N VAL A 176 0.06 -10.44 -17.63
CA VAL A 176 -0.54 -10.22 -16.30
C VAL A 176 -0.02 -11.30 -15.35
N GLY A 177 0.83 -10.93 -14.39
CA GLY A 177 1.18 -11.81 -13.26
C GLY A 177 0.00 -11.99 -12.30
N PRO A 178 -0.02 -13.06 -11.48
CA PRO A 178 -1.06 -13.25 -10.47
C PRO A 178 -1.13 -12.04 -9.54
N ALA A 179 -2.32 -11.51 -9.28
CA ALA A 179 -2.51 -10.48 -8.25
C ALA A 179 -2.01 -11.02 -6.91
N ALA A 180 -0.99 -10.38 -6.34
CA ALA A 180 -0.41 -10.79 -5.07
C ALA A 180 -1.47 -10.62 -3.95
N TRP A 181 -1.53 -11.57 -3.02
CA TRP A 181 -2.32 -11.39 -1.80
C TRP A 181 -1.51 -10.57 -0.79
N LEU A 182 -2.13 -9.55 -0.22
CA LEU A 182 -1.60 -8.77 0.90
C LEU A 182 -2.56 -8.83 2.09
N GLU A 183 -2.01 -8.79 3.29
CA GLU A 183 -2.77 -8.79 4.52
C GLU A 183 -3.09 -7.37 4.96
N LEU A 184 -4.37 -7.05 5.08
CA LEU A 184 -4.89 -5.76 5.56
C LEU A 184 -4.82 -5.68 7.08
N GLY A 185 -4.18 -4.63 7.58
CA GLY A 185 -4.13 -4.29 9.00
C GLY A 185 -4.55 -2.84 9.25
N TYR A 186 -5.14 -2.58 10.43
CA TYR A 186 -5.41 -1.22 10.89
C TYR A 186 -5.41 -1.13 12.41
N HIS A 187 -5.12 0.07 12.91
CA HIS A 187 -5.20 0.42 14.31
C HIS A 187 -5.62 1.89 14.45
N ILE A 188 -6.82 2.12 15.00
CA ILE A 188 -7.29 3.46 15.37
C ILE A 188 -7.01 3.68 16.85
N PHE A 189 -6.42 4.82 17.23
CA PHE A 189 -6.12 5.14 18.63
C PHE A 189 -7.40 5.30 19.47
N LYS A 190 -7.36 4.94 20.76
CA LYS A 190 -8.53 4.90 21.67
C LYS A 190 -9.48 6.10 21.52
N PRO A 191 -9.03 7.37 21.52
CA PRO A 191 -9.93 8.53 21.47
C PRO A 191 -10.75 8.64 20.17
N TRP A 192 -10.30 7.99 19.11
CA TRP A 192 -10.85 8.10 17.76
C TRP A 192 -11.68 6.87 17.35
N ARG A 193 -11.77 5.85 18.20
CA ARG A 193 -12.54 4.62 17.91
C ARG A 193 -14.04 4.88 17.88
N GLY A 194 -14.78 4.03 17.17
CA GLY A 194 -16.25 4.08 17.10
C GLY A 194 -16.82 5.21 16.23
N GLN A 195 -15.98 5.96 15.52
CA GLN A 195 -16.39 7.12 14.70
C GLN A 195 -16.32 6.85 13.18
N GLY A 196 -16.09 5.59 12.79
CA GLY A 196 -16.03 5.15 11.39
C GLY A 196 -14.67 5.26 10.70
N TYR A 197 -13.65 5.85 11.33
CA TYR A 197 -12.33 6.03 10.73
C TYR A 197 -11.64 4.73 10.30
N GLY A 198 -11.85 3.62 11.03
CA GLY A 198 -11.29 2.32 10.65
C GLY A 198 -11.80 1.85 9.29
N ARG A 199 -13.11 1.96 9.05
CA ARG A 199 -13.71 1.56 7.77
C ARG A 199 -13.30 2.50 6.64
N GLU A 200 -13.28 3.80 6.90
CA GLU A 200 -12.84 4.82 5.94
C GLU A 200 -11.39 4.57 5.49
N ALA A 201 -10.48 4.38 6.44
CA ALA A 201 -9.08 4.09 6.16
C ALA A 201 -8.89 2.75 5.42
N ALA A 202 -9.55 1.69 5.88
CA ALA A 202 -9.43 0.37 5.28
C ALA A 202 -9.98 0.31 3.84
N ALA A 203 -11.06 1.04 3.56
CA ALA A 203 -11.60 1.16 2.20
C ALA A 203 -10.62 1.90 1.26
N ALA A 204 -10.02 2.99 1.72
CA ALA A 204 -9.00 3.71 0.96
C ALA A 204 -7.76 2.85 0.69
N VAL A 205 -7.28 2.12 1.71
CA VAL A 205 -6.17 1.16 1.56
C VAL A 205 -6.52 0.04 0.58
N MET A 206 -7.75 -0.48 0.61
CA MET A 206 -8.23 -1.49 -0.34
C MET A 206 -8.24 -0.95 -1.78
N CYS A 207 -8.77 0.26 -1.99
CA CYS A 207 -8.76 0.93 -3.29
C CYS A 207 -7.33 1.10 -3.83
N TYR A 208 -6.43 1.64 -3.00
CA TYR A 208 -5.02 1.79 -3.37
C TYR A 208 -4.35 0.46 -3.69
N SER A 209 -4.66 -0.61 -2.93
CA SER A 209 -4.10 -1.95 -3.17
C SER A 209 -4.55 -2.52 -4.51
N HIS A 210 -5.81 -2.30 -4.90
CA HIS A 210 -6.34 -2.75 -6.18
C HIS A 210 -5.76 -1.95 -7.36
N GLU A 211 -5.73 -0.63 -7.24
CA GLU A 211 -5.41 0.27 -8.36
C GLU A 211 -3.91 0.43 -8.56
N ALA A 212 -3.16 0.68 -7.49
CA ALA A 212 -1.74 0.99 -7.55
C ALA A 212 -0.83 -0.23 -7.37
N LEU A 213 -1.25 -1.21 -6.56
CA LEU A 213 -0.42 -2.38 -6.23
C LEU A 213 -0.81 -3.65 -7.00
N ALA A 214 -1.94 -3.61 -7.73
CA ALA A 214 -2.53 -4.78 -8.38
C ALA A 214 -2.65 -6.00 -7.44
N ALA A 215 -2.93 -5.76 -6.16
CA ALA A 215 -2.95 -6.76 -5.10
C ALA A 215 -4.35 -6.96 -4.55
N ARG A 216 -4.68 -8.20 -4.14
CA ARG A 216 -5.92 -8.54 -3.44
C ARG A 216 -5.67 -8.63 -1.95
N LEU A 217 -6.70 -8.40 -1.14
CA LEU A 217 -6.56 -8.36 0.31
C LEU A 217 -7.13 -9.59 1.02
N CYS A 218 -6.37 -10.09 1.98
CA CYS A 218 -6.84 -10.97 3.04
C CYS A 218 -6.69 -10.29 4.40
N ALA A 219 -7.29 -10.86 5.45
CA ALA A 219 -7.07 -10.40 6.82
C ALA A 219 -7.18 -11.58 7.79
N LEU A 220 -6.16 -11.76 8.65
CA LEU A 220 -6.20 -12.78 9.70
C LEU A 220 -6.65 -12.13 11.02
N ILE A 221 -7.85 -12.45 11.47
CA ILE A 221 -8.53 -11.73 12.55
C ILE A 221 -8.82 -12.68 13.70
N HIS A 222 -8.45 -12.31 14.92
CA HIS A 222 -8.87 -13.07 16.11
C HIS A 222 -10.40 -13.10 16.21
N ARG A 223 -10.97 -14.28 16.45
CA ARG A 223 -12.41 -14.58 16.39
C ARG A 223 -13.22 -13.74 17.40
N ASP A 224 -12.62 -13.36 18.52
CA ASP A 224 -13.23 -12.46 19.51
C ASP A 224 -13.14 -10.98 19.14
N ASN A 225 -12.35 -10.61 18.13
CA ASN A 225 -12.27 -9.24 17.63
C ASN A 225 -13.43 -8.92 16.67
N GLN A 226 -14.63 -8.84 17.25
CA GLN A 226 -15.88 -8.55 16.55
C GLN A 226 -15.90 -7.18 15.85
N PHE A 227 -15.00 -6.26 16.21
CA PHE A 227 -14.85 -4.99 15.50
C PHE A 227 -14.16 -5.19 14.15
N SER A 228 -13.03 -5.90 14.12
CA SER A 228 -12.32 -6.19 12.87
C SER A 228 -13.09 -7.15 11.97
N CYS A 229 -13.79 -8.15 12.52
CA CYS A 229 -14.66 -9.04 11.73
C CYS A 229 -15.73 -8.23 10.98
N ARG A 230 -16.49 -7.38 11.69
CA ARG A 230 -17.51 -6.54 11.07
C ARG A 230 -16.93 -5.54 10.07
N LEU A 231 -15.73 -5.02 10.32
CA LEU A 231 -15.05 -4.15 9.38
C LEU A 231 -14.72 -4.89 8.08
N ALA A 232 -14.10 -6.08 8.16
CA ALA A 232 -13.78 -6.89 6.99
C ALA A 232 -15.05 -7.23 6.17
N GLU A 233 -16.13 -7.62 6.84
CA GLU A 233 -17.42 -7.89 6.20
C GLU A 233 -18.01 -6.64 5.54
N SER A 234 -17.87 -5.46 6.16
CA SER A 234 -18.35 -4.19 5.60
C SER A 234 -17.58 -3.73 4.35
N LEU A 235 -16.40 -4.31 4.11
CA LEU A 235 -15.58 -4.14 2.90
C LEU A 235 -15.88 -5.24 1.86
N GLY A 236 -16.81 -6.15 2.13
CA GLY A 236 -17.17 -7.24 1.22
C GLY A 236 -16.26 -8.47 1.32
N MET A 237 -15.35 -8.52 2.29
CA MET A 237 -14.54 -9.71 2.55
C MET A 237 -15.38 -10.79 3.23
N LYS A 238 -15.09 -12.06 2.96
CA LYS A 238 -15.80 -13.18 3.57
C LYS A 238 -14.87 -14.05 4.42
N PRO A 239 -15.35 -14.55 5.58
CA PRO A 239 -14.58 -15.49 6.35
C PRO A 239 -14.49 -16.82 5.60
N VAL A 240 -13.30 -17.40 5.56
CA VAL A 240 -13.08 -18.73 5.00
C VAL A 240 -13.64 -19.76 5.98
N MET A 241 -14.83 -20.26 5.66
CA MET A 241 -15.50 -21.33 6.42
C MET A 241 -15.06 -22.68 5.86
N LYS A 242 -14.61 -23.58 6.73
CA LYS A 242 -14.15 -24.90 6.32
C LYS A 242 -15.34 -25.86 6.22
N ASP A 243 -15.82 -26.11 5.00
CA ASP A 243 -16.61 -27.30 4.72
C ASP A 243 -15.64 -28.48 4.51
N GLY A 244 -15.66 -29.46 5.43
CA GLY A 244 -15.20 -30.83 5.08
C GLY A 244 -13.84 -31.33 5.59
N LEU A 245 -13.18 -30.69 6.57
CA LEU A 245 -12.15 -31.40 7.35
C LEU A 245 -12.66 -31.63 8.77
N SER A 246 -13.12 -32.86 8.99
CA SER A 246 -13.37 -33.50 10.27
C SER A 246 -12.11 -33.46 11.14
N GLY A 247 -11.99 -32.37 11.89
CA GLY A 247 -10.89 -32.09 12.81
C GLY A 247 -11.06 -30.65 13.25
N GLY A 248 -11.89 -30.44 14.28
CA GLY A 248 -12.43 -29.15 14.68
C GLY A 248 -11.39 -28.05 14.69
N ILE A 249 -11.61 -27.01 13.88
CA ILE A 249 -10.89 -25.76 14.05
C ILE A 249 -11.48 -25.06 15.27
N ARG A 250 -10.94 -25.40 16.45
CA ARG A 250 -10.78 -24.45 17.56
C ARG A 250 -9.69 -23.44 17.17
N GLY A 251 -9.89 -22.74 16.07
CA GLY A 251 -8.99 -21.68 15.62
C GLY A 251 -9.45 -20.38 16.25
N GLU A 252 -8.60 -19.83 17.11
CA GLU A 252 -8.74 -18.50 17.69
C GLU A 252 -8.75 -17.40 16.62
N GLN A 253 -8.33 -17.69 15.38
CA GLN A 253 -8.29 -16.76 14.25
C GLN A 253 -9.17 -17.19 13.07
N LEU A 254 -9.67 -16.21 12.33
CA LEU A 254 -10.47 -16.30 11.11
C LEU A 254 -9.72 -15.63 9.97
N LEU A 255 -9.54 -16.33 8.86
CA LEU A 255 -9.06 -15.73 7.62
C LEU A 255 -10.25 -15.13 6.87
N TYR A 256 -10.19 -13.83 6.59
CA TYR A 256 -11.09 -13.14 5.67
C TYR A 256 -10.39 -12.95 4.33
N VAL A 257 -11.11 -13.14 3.23
CA VAL A 257 -10.60 -12.96 1.88
C VAL A 257 -11.58 -12.15 1.04
N GLU A 258 -11.07 -11.37 0.10
CA GLU A 258 -11.90 -10.85 -0.98
C GLU A 258 -12.47 -11.99 -1.82
N GLU A 259 -13.76 -11.92 -2.17
CA GLU A 259 -14.29 -12.83 -3.19
C GLU A 259 -13.74 -12.46 -4.57
N PRO A 260 -13.45 -13.45 -5.44
CA PRO A 260 -13.17 -13.16 -6.84
C PRO A 260 -14.34 -12.33 -7.38
N LEU A 261 -14.05 -11.18 -7.97
CA LEU A 261 -15.05 -10.40 -8.69
C LEU A 261 -15.55 -11.28 -9.83
N LEU A 262 -16.69 -11.96 -9.63
CA LEU A 262 -17.43 -12.61 -10.69
C LEU A 262 -17.86 -11.48 -11.65
N PHE A 263 -17.14 -11.34 -12.76
CA PHE A 263 -17.42 -10.52 -13.94
C PHE A 263 -18.47 -9.41 -13.79
N GLY A 264 -18.03 -8.15 -13.87
CA GLY A 264 -18.89 -7.07 -14.37
C GLY A 264 -19.48 -6.08 -13.37
N ARG A 265 -18.85 -5.86 -12.21
CA ARG A 265 -19.06 -4.60 -11.50
C ARG A 265 -17.79 -3.77 -11.55
N SER A 266 -17.74 -2.85 -12.50
CA SER A 266 -16.99 -1.62 -12.29
C SER A 266 -17.39 -1.10 -10.91
N TYR A 267 -16.40 -0.85 -10.04
CA TYR A 267 -16.60 0.11 -8.97
C TYR A 267 -16.79 1.47 -9.66
N GLY A 268 -18.02 1.67 -10.14
CA GLY A 268 -18.48 2.97 -10.56
C GLY A 268 -18.43 3.85 -9.33
N ILE A 269 -17.50 4.78 -9.36
CA ILE A 269 -17.48 5.99 -8.54
C ILE A 269 -18.92 6.47 -8.44
N LEU A 270 -19.57 6.25 -7.30
CA LEU A 270 -20.70 7.08 -6.89
C LEU A 270 -20.06 8.43 -6.56
N ALA A 271 -19.88 9.22 -7.62
CA ALA A 271 -19.72 10.64 -7.51
C ALA A 271 -20.95 11.13 -6.75
N LEU A 272 -20.76 11.47 -5.48
CA LEU A 272 -21.69 12.33 -4.76
C LEU A 272 -21.65 13.67 -5.48
N GLN A 273 -22.54 13.83 -6.47
CA GLN A 273 -22.87 15.15 -7.02
C GLN A 273 -23.75 15.86 -5.98
N SER A 274 -23.22 17.01 -5.53
CA SER A 274 -23.89 18.22 -5.00
C SER A 274 -25.14 18.06 -4.14
#